data_AF-A0A4Y2BEF5-F1
#
_entry.id   AF-A0A4Y2BEF5-F1
#
_cell.length_a   1.000
_cell.length_b   1.000
_cell.length_c   1.000
_cell.angle_alpha   90.00
_cell.angle_beta   90.00
_cell.angle_gamma   90.00
#
_symmetry.space_group_name_H-M   'P 1'
#
loop_
_entity.id
_entity.type
_entity.pdbx_description
1 polymer ?
#
loop_
_entity_poly.entity_id
_entity_poly.type
_entity_poly.pdbx_seq_one_letter_code
_entity_poly.pdbx_strand_id
1 'polypeptide(L)'
;MSPNPLLQNRQKFSTNWDTFKYCLIAIVNLSLPCVTSNTDFENEVQNLTQNIIKAYNDSSRPLKPHEEFFLPPHVHALKTERNHTKIVYQRLRDPTSKNAYHRAQARFRTAVTKFNQSSYIAETSRLNISDGTLWRGTRNLKNKRFTIPQLFDPNTNSIAHMDFEKAEEKSHA
;
A
#
# COMPACT_ATOMS: atom_id res chain seq x y z
N MET A 1 2.96 4.34 -38.94
CA MET A 1 2.64 4.88 -37.60
C MET A 1 3.07 3.85 -36.57
N SER A 2 4.18 4.09 -35.87
CA SER A 2 4.65 3.19 -34.82
C SER A 2 3.75 3.34 -33.58
N PRO A 3 3.29 2.25 -32.96
CA PRO A 3 2.40 2.32 -31.80
C PRO A 3 3.13 2.91 -30.58
N ASN A 4 2.44 3.79 -29.84
CA ASN A 4 2.94 4.40 -28.61
C ASN A 4 3.31 3.32 -27.57
N PRO A 5 4.57 3.25 -27.09
CA PRO A 5 5.04 2.16 -26.21
C PRO A 5 4.41 2.17 -24.81
N LEU A 6 3.70 3.24 -24.43
CA LEU A 6 3.15 3.43 -23.08
C LEU A 6 1.84 2.66 -22.81
N LEU A 7 1.17 2.15 -23.85
CA LEU A 7 -0.10 1.42 -23.69
C LEU A 7 0.06 -0.11 -23.76
N GLN A 8 1.25 -0.63 -24.07
CA GLN A 8 1.45 -2.07 -24.25
C GLN A 8 1.68 -2.84 -22.94
N ASN A 9 2.08 -2.17 -21.87
CA ASN A 9 2.33 -2.81 -20.58
C ASN A 9 1.37 -2.24 -19.53
N ARG A 10 0.61 -3.10 -18.84
CA ARG A 10 -0.21 -2.75 -17.65
C ARG A 10 0.68 -2.40 -16.43
N GLN A 11 1.77 -1.68 -16.64
CA GLN A 11 2.65 -1.22 -15.59
C GLN A 11 2.05 0.04 -14.98
N LYS A 12 1.87 0.05 -13.67
CA LYS A 12 1.37 1.24 -12.97
C LYS A 12 2.52 2.25 -12.86
N PHE A 13 2.23 3.51 -13.16
CA PHE A 13 3.16 4.62 -13.01
C PHE A 13 2.67 5.54 -11.91
N SER A 14 3.61 6.23 -11.24
CA SER A 14 3.32 7.34 -10.35
C SER A 14 3.89 8.59 -10.99
N THR A 15 2.98 9.52 -11.29
CA THR A 15 3.29 10.80 -11.91
C THR A 15 3.29 11.89 -10.86
N ASN A 16 4.34 12.71 -10.83
CA ASN A 16 4.32 13.96 -10.09
C ASN A 16 3.66 15.04 -10.96
N TRP A 17 2.41 15.38 -10.65
CA TRP A 17 1.63 16.32 -11.44
C TRP A 17 2.18 17.75 -11.45
N ASP A 18 2.84 18.18 -10.37
CA ASP A 18 3.47 19.51 -10.30
C ASP A 18 4.69 19.57 -11.21
N THR A 19 5.51 18.52 -11.19
CA THR A 19 6.66 18.39 -12.11
C THR A 19 6.19 18.25 -13.55
N PHE A 20 5.15 17.47 -13.80
CA PHE A 20 4.54 17.33 -15.13
C PHE A 20 4.12 18.70 -15.68
N LYS A 21 3.40 19.49 -14.87
CA LYS A 21 2.95 20.83 -15.24
C LYS A 21 4.14 21.75 -15.55
N TYR A 22 5.18 21.73 -14.72
CA TYR A 22 6.40 22.52 -14.95
C TYR A 22 7.09 22.12 -16.26
N CYS A 23 7.31 20.83 -16.48
CA CYS A 23 7.92 20.31 -17.71
C CYS A 23 7.09 20.68 -18.94
N LEU A 24 5.76 20.56 -18.86
CA LEU A 24 4.89 20.87 -19.98
C LEU A 24 4.93 22.37 -20.34
N ILE A 25 4.90 23.25 -19.34
CA ILE A 25 5.03 24.71 -19.55
C ILE A 25 6.41 25.09 -20.11
N ALA A 26 7.47 24.41 -19.65
CA ALA A 26 8.83 24.68 -20.13
C ALA A 26 9.08 24.18 -21.56
N ILE A 27 8.40 23.11 -21.97
CA ILE A 27 8.60 22.46 -23.29
C ILE A 27 7.64 23.02 -24.33
N VAL A 28 6.40 23.35 -23.95
CA VAL A 28 5.37 23.85 -24.88
C VAL A 28 5.49 25.37 -24.98
N ASN A 29 6.01 25.85 -26.11
CA ASN A 29 5.84 27.25 -26.49
C ASN A 29 4.35 27.50 -26.80
N LEU A 30 3.67 28.22 -25.91
CA LEU A 30 2.25 28.59 -26.05
C LEU A 30 2.02 29.69 -27.11
N SER A 31 3.03 30.06 -27.90
CA SER A 31 2.86 30.97 -29.03
C SER A 31 1.90 30.36 -30.04
N LEU A 32 0.91 31.13 -30.49
CA LEU A 32 -0.03 30.69 -31.52
C LEU A 32 0.76 30.27 -32.77
N PRO A 33 0.69 28.98 -33.18
CA PRO A 33 1.39 28.53 -34.37
C PRO A 33 0.79 29.19 -35.61
N CYS A 34 1.64 29.65 -36.52
CA CYS A 34 1.22 30.18 -37.80
C CYS A 34 0.93 29.01 -38.75
N VAL A 35 -0.27 28.45 -38.64
CA VAL A 35 -0.70 27.32 -39.47
C VAL A 35 -1.21 27.86 -40.81
N THR A 36 -0.47 27.59 -41.88
CA THR A 36 -0.80 28.08 -43.23
C THR A 36 -1.24 26.94 -44.16
N SER A 37 -0.83 25.70 -43.86
CA SER A 37 -1.19 24.48 -44.59
C SER A 37 -1.74 23.39 -43.66
N ASN A 38 -2.53 22.46 -44.20
CA ASN A 38 -2.94 21.23 -43.50
C ASN A 38 -1.74 20.39 -43.01
N THR A 39 -0.62 20.43 -43.73
CA THR A 39 0.62 19.76 -43.29
C THR A 39 1.19 20.39 -42.03
N ASP A 40 1.08 21.70 -41.90
CA ASP A 40 1.58 22.44 -40.73
C ASP A 40 0.71 22.13 -39.51
N PHE A 41 -0.61 22.01 -39.73
CA PHE A 41 -1.54 21.59 -38.70
C PHE A 41 -1.20 20.21 -38.13
N GLU A 42 -1.02 19.21 -38.99
CA GLU A 42 -0.66 17.85 -38.57
C GLU A 42 0.69 17.81 -37.84
N ASN A 43 1.66 18.60 -38.31
CA ASN A 43 2.96 18.72 -37.65
C ASN A 43 2.84 19.33 -36.25
N GLU A 44 1.99 20.34 -36.06
CA GLU A 44 1.76 20.95 -34.75
C GLU A 44 1.04 20.00 -33.80
N VAL A 45 0.02 19.27 -34.27
CA VAL A 45 -0.66 18.24 -33.48
C VAL A 45 0.33 17.15 -33.05
N GLN A 46 1.19 16.72 -33.96
CA GLN A 46 2.23 15.74 -33.65
C GLN A 46 3.24 16.28 -32.64
N ASN A 47 3.71 17.52 -32.80
CA ASN A 47 4.63 18.17 -31.86
C ASN A 47 4.04 18.30 -30.46
N LEU A 48 2.80 18.77 -30.35
CA LEU A 48 2.08 18.86 -29.08
C LEU A 48 1.97 17.48 -28.42
N THR A 49 1.60 16.46 -29.20
CA THR A 49 1.49 15.08 -28.71
C THR A 49 2.83 14.56 -28.18
N GLN A 50 3.92 14.79 -28.89
CA GLN A 50 5.26 14.40 -28.46
C GLN A 50 5.70 15.16 -27.20
N ASN A 51 5.39 16.45 -27.10
CA ASN A 51 5.69 17.26 -25.92
C ASN A 51 4.96 16.76 -24.67
N ILE A 52 3.67 16.40 -24.80
CA ILE A 52 2.88 15.81 -23.72
C ILE A 52 3.47 14.47 -23.29
N ILE A 53 3.80 13.59 -24.24
CA ILE A 53 4.40 12.28 -23.95
C ILE A 53 5.75 12.45 -23.25
N LYS A 54 6.60 13.37 -23.72
CA LYS A 54 7.90 13.67 -23.12
C LYS A 54 7.75 14.19 -21.69
N ALA A 55 6.91 15.21 -21.46
CA ALA A 55 6.66 15.73 -20.13
C ALA A 55 6.11 14.66 -19.18
N TYR A 56 5.24 13.77 -19.68
CA TYR A 56 4.73 12.64 -18.91
C TYR A 56 5.84 11.66 -18.51
N ASN A 57 6.72 11.29 -19.45
CA ASN A 57 7.83 10.38 -19.16
C ASN A 57 8.84 10.97 -18.18
N ASP A 58 9.15 12.27 -18.29
CA ASP A 58 10.10 12.96 -17.40
C ASP A 58 9.57 13.12 -15.97
N SER A 59 8.25 13.18 -15.81
CA SER A 59 7.57 13.37 -14.52
C SER A 59 6.99 12.09 -13.92
N SER A 60 7.01 10.99 -14.67
CA SER A 60 6.48 9.70 -14.26
C SER A 60 7.60 8.72 -13.97
N ARG A 61 7.45 7.98 -12.88
CA ARG A 61 8.31 6.84 -12.57
C ARG A 61 7.48 5.56 -12.58
N PRO A 62 8.02 4.45 -13.12
CA PRO A 62 7.38 3.17 -12.96
C PRO A 62 7.26 2.90 -11.47
N LEU A 63 6.05 2.60 -11.01
CA LEU A 63 5.92 2.05 -9.67
C LEU A 63 6.61 0.69 -9.73
N LYS A 64 7.54 0.46 -8.78
CA LYS A 64 7.92 -0.91 -8.47
C LYS A 64 6.60 -1.66 -8.28
N PRO A 65 6.44 -2.87 -8.83
CA PRO A 65 5.37 -3.75 -8.39
C PRO A 65 5.47 -3.72 -6.87
N HIS A 66 4.49 -3.10 -6.22
CA HIS A 66 4.50 -3.06 -4.76
C HIS A 66 4.62 -4.55 -4.40
N GLU A 67 5.58 -4.89 -3.55
CA GLU A 67 5.50 -6.09 -2.72
C GLU A 67 4.27 -5.93 -1.82
N GLU A 68 3.08 -5.72 -2.40
CA GLU A 68 1.85 -6.02 -1.73
C GLU A 68 2.10 -7.47 -1.43
N PHE A 69 2.26 -7.80 -0.15
CA PHE A 69 2.25 -9.18 0.34
C PHE A 69 1.20 -9.89 -0.49
N PHE A 70 1.64 -10.62 -1.54
CA PHE A 70 0.77 -10.89 -2.68
C PHE A 70 -0.27 -11.84 -2.14
N LEU A 71 -1.45 -11.30 -1.82
CA LEU A 71 -2.51 -12.13 -1.32
C LEU A 71 -2.83 -13.08 -2.48
N PRO A 72 -2.96 -14.38 -2.22
CA PRO A 72 -3.34 -15.30 -3.27
C PRO A 72 -4.65 -14.85 -3.94
N PRO A 73 -4.87 -15.12 -5.24
CA PRO A 73 -6.07 -14.68 -5.96
C PRO A 73 -7.39 -15.02 -5.24
N HIS A 74 -7.45 -16.18 -4.56
CA HIS A 74 -8.61 -16.59 -3.76
C HIS A 74 -8.86 -15.66 -2.55
N VAL A 75 -7.82 -15.15 -1.90
CA VAL A 75 -7.95 -14.20 -0.78
C VAL A 75 -8.38 -12.83 -1.28
N HIS A 76 -7.95 -12.42 -2.47
CA HIS A 76 -8.46 -11.22 -3.14
C HIS A 76 -9.96 -11.31 -3.42
N ALA A 77 -10.44 -12.45 -3.93
CA ALA A 77 -11.87 -12.66 -4.15
C ALA A 77 -12.68 -12.49 -2.85
N LEU A 78 -12.21 -13.07 -1.75
CA LEU A 78 -12.84 -12.91 -0.43
C LEU A 78 -12.79 -11.46 0.09
N LYS A 79 -11.70 -10.73 -0.18
CA LYS A 79 -11.59 -9.30 0.15
C LYS A 79 -12.65 -8.48 -0.59
N THR A 80 -12.84 -8.77 -1.88
CA THR A 80 -13.85 -8.11 -2.72
C THR A 80 -15.28 -8.42 -2.24
N GLU A 81 -15.60 -9.68 -1.96
CA GLU A 81 -16.90 -10.10 -1.38
C GLU A 81 -17.16 -9.37 -0.04
N ARG A 82 -16.17 -9.34 0.84
CA ARG A 82 -16.25 -8.63 2.13
C ARG A 82 -16.49 -7.14 1.95
N ASN A 83 -15.82 -6.50 1.00
CA ASN A 83 -15.99 -5.06 0.74
C ASN A 83 -17.39 -4.77 0.17
N HIS A 84 -17.86 -5.60 -0.77
CA HIS A 84 -19.20 -5.47 -1.33
C HIS A 84 -20.29 -5.60 -0.26
N THR A 85 -20.24 -6.66 0.56
CA THR A 85 -21.19 -6.87 1.66
C THR A 85 -21.14 -5.76 2.72
N LYS A 86 -19.95 -5.20 3.00
CA LYS A 86 -19.80 -4.01 3.86
C LYS A 86 -20.55 -2.80 3.30
N ILE A 87 -20.42 -2.52 2.00
CA ILE A 87 -21.12 -1.40 1.36
C ILE A 87 -22.64 -1.59 1.46
N VAL A 88 -23.14 -2.80 1.20
CA VAL A 88 -24.57 -3.12 1.32
C VAL A 88 -25.07 -2.89 2.75
N TYR A 89 -24.34 -3.42 3.76
CA TYR A 89 -24.69 -3.21 5.17
C TYR A 89 -24.69 -1.74 5.57
N GLN A 90 -23.69 -0.97 5.14
CA GLN A 90 -23.62 0.46 5.45
C GLN A 90 -24.79 1.26 4.87
N ARG A 91 -25.33 0.83 3.72
CA ARG A 91 -26.47 1.45 3.06
C ARG A 91 -27.80 1.08 3.71
N LEU A 92 -28.06 -0.22 3.90
CA LEU A 92 -29.36 -0.73 4.36
C LEU A 92 -29.51 -0.73 5.88
N ARG A 93 -28.42 -0.89 6.63
CA ARG A 93 -28.36 -0.99 8.10
C ARG A 93 -29.27 -2.06 8.73
N ASP A 94 -29.67 -3.08 7.99
CA ASP A 94 -30.52 -4.16 8.48
C ASP A 94 -29.71 -5.35 9.07
N PRO A 95 -30.34 -6.21 9.91
CA PRO A 95 -29.65 -7.37 10.50
C PRO A 95 -29.18 -8.40 9.48
N THR A 96 -29.88 -8.58 8.37
CA THR A 96 -29.56 -9.58 7.35
C THR A 96 -28.27 -9.20 6.61
N SER A 97 -28.15 -7.93 6.19
CA SER A 97 -26.93 -7.42 5.57
C SER A 97 -25.75 -7.38 6.55
N LYS A 98 -25.99 -7.06 7.83
CA LYS A 98 -24.97 -7.17 8.89
C LYS A 98 -24.42 -8.60 9.01
N ASN A 99 -25.31 -9.60 9.04
CA ASN A 99 -24.92 -11.00 9.12
C ASN A 99 -24.18 -11.47 7.87
N ALA A 100 -24.55 -10.98 6.67
CA ALA A 100 -23.81 -11.24 5.45
C ALA A 100 -22.38 -10.67 5.51
N TYR A 101 -22.23 -9.42 5.96
CA TYR A 101 -20.92 -8.80 6.16
C TYR A 101 -20.07 -9.57 7.17
N HIS A 102 -20.62 -9.94 8.33
CA HIS A 102 -19.89 -10.69 9.36
C HIS A 102 -19.41 -12.04 8.84
N ARG A 103 -20.24 -12.78 8.08
CA ARG A 103 -19.84 -14.04 7.46
C ARG A 103 -18.69 -13.86 6.45
N ALA A 104 -18.79 -12.86 5.56
CA ALA A 104 -17.74 -12.55 4.60
C ALA A 104 -16.45 -12.10 5.30
N GLN A 105 -16.56 -11.30 6.36
CA GLN A 105 -15.44 -10.87 7.20
C GLN A 105 -14.75 -12.05 7.90
N ALA A 106 -15.51 -12.99 8.45
CA ALA A 106 -14.97 -14.19 9.08
C ALA A 106 -14.21 -15.06 8.07
N ARG A 107 -14.79 -15.31 6.88
CA ARG A 107 -14.13 -16.04 5.78
C ARG A 107 -12.81 -15.38 5.38
N PHE A 108 -12.83 -14.06 5.17
CA PHE A 108 -11.63 -13.30 4.82
C PHE A 108 -10.55 -13.38 5.91
N ARG A 109 -10.92 -13.18 7.19
CA ARG A 109 -9.98 -13.32 8.31
C ARG A 109 -9.34 -14.69 8.36
N THR A 110 -10.14 -15.75 8.25
CA THR A 110 -9.63 -17.13 8.25
C THR A 110 -8.67 -17.37 7.11
N ALA A 111 -8.98 -16.90 5.90
CA ALA A 111 -8.11 -17.08 4.74
C ALA A 111 -6.78 -16.33 4.89
N VAL A 112 -6.81 -15.10 5.40
CA VAL A 112 -5.59 -14.32 5.68
C VAL A 112 -4.75 -14.98 6.78
N THR A 113 -5.37 -15.44 7.86
CA THR A 113 -4.65 -16.16 8.93
C THR A 113 -3.97 -17.42 8.40
N LYS A 114 -4.69 -18.23 7.60
CA LYS A 114 -4.12 -19.44 6.98
C LYS A 114 -2.96 -19.11 6.04
N PHE A 115 -3.11 -18.08 5.20
CA PHE A 115 -2.05 -17.62 4.31
C PHE A 115 -0.82 -17.19 5.11
N ASN A 116 -0.97 -16.30 6.09
CA ASN A 116 0.14 -15.83 6.92
C ASN A 116 0.81 -16.99 7.66
N GLN A 117 0.03 -17.92 8.21
CA GLN A 117 0.59 -19.11 8.87
C GLN A 117 1.41 -19.96 7.90
N SER A 118 0.92 -20.20 6.68
CA SER A 118 1.67 -20.94 5.67
C SER A 118 2.96 -20.23 5.25
N SER A 119 2.92 -18.90 5.13
CA SER A 119 4.10 -18.08 4.86
C SER A 119 5.13 -18.18 5.99
N TYR A 120 4.70 -18.10 7.26
CA TYR A 120 5.60 -18.26 8.40
C TYR A 120 6.20 -19.66 8.48
N ILE A 121 5.42 -20.72 8.21
CA ILE A 121 5.94 -22.10 8.16
C ILE A 121 7.00 -22.23 7.06
N ALA A 122 6.73 -21.67 5.87
CA ALA A 122 7.69 -21.70 4.76
C ALA A 122 8.95 -20.86 5.02
N GLU A 123 8.83 -19.75 5.74
CA GLU A 123 9.98 -18.93 6.11
C GLU A 123 10.83 -19.60 7.20
N THR A 124 10.18 -20.15 8.23
CA THR A 124 10.86 -20.84 9.32
C THR A 124 11.56 -22.12 8.87
N SER A 125 10.99 -22.86 7.91
CA SER A 125 11.62 -24.06 7.35
C SER A 125 12.87 -23.76 6.51
N ARG A 126 13.03 -22.52 6.02
CA ARG A 126 14.21 -22.07 5.28
C ARG A 126 15.34 -21.57 6.18
N LEU A 127 15.10 -21.41 7.48
CA LEU A 127 16.12 -20.91 8.40
C LEU A 127 17.23 -21.95 8.59
N ASN A 128 18.46 -21.51 8.41
CA ASN A 128 19.66 -22.33 8.58
C ASN A 128 20.73 -21.57 9.38
N ILE A 129 21.56 -22.33 10.09
CA ILE A 129 22.71 -21.83 10.84
C ILE A 129 23.86 -21.50 9.89
N SER A 130 24.08 -22.32 8.85
CA SER A 130 25.26 -22.22 7.97
C SER A 130 25.28 -20.97 7.09
N ASP A 131 24.11 -20.52 6.62
CA ASP A 131 23.97 -19.34 5.74
C ASP A 131 23.68 -18.04 6.52
N GLY A 132 23.58 -18.13 7.85
CA GLY A 132 23.28 -17.01 8.75
C GLY A 132 21.83 -16.49 8.68
N THR A 133 20.92 -17.17 7.98
CA THR A 133 19.51 -16.77 7.90
C THR A 133 18.81 -16.86 9.24
N LEU A 134 19.14 -17.85 10.08
CA LEU A 134 18.63 -17.96 11.44
C LEU A 134 18.96 -16.72 12.29
N TRP A 135 20.21 -16.23 12.21
CA TRP A 135 20.65 -15.04 12.94
C TRP A 135 19.98 -13.77 12.45
N ARG A 136 19.80 -13.62 11.13
CA ARG A 136 19.06 -12.50 10.55
C ARG A 136 17.59 -12.51 10.98
N GLY A 137 16.93 -13.67 10.95
CA GLY A 137 15.54 -13.82 11.40
C GLY A 137 15.35 -13.50 12.88
N THR A 138 16.22 -14.04 13.75
CA THR A 138 16.15 -13.82 15.19
C THR A 138 16.48 -12.40 15.63
N ARG A 139 17.32 -11.67 14.88
CA ARG A 139 17.60 -10.24 15.14
C ARG A 139 16.32 -9.41 15.17
N ASN A 140 15.40 -9.63 14.24
CA ASN A 140 14.14 -8.89 14.15
C ASN A 140 13.18 -9.18 15.32
N LEU A 141 13.30 -10.35 15.95
CA LEU A 141 12.52 -10.72 17.14
C LEU A 141 13.05 -10.06 18.41
N LYS A 142 14.36 -9.79 18.49
CA LYS A 142 15.01 -9.15 19.65
C LYS A 142 14.80 -7.63 19.71
N ASN A 143 14.38 -7.01 18.61
CA ASN A 143 14.11 -5.58 18.58
C ASN A 143 12.88 -5.25 19.45
N LYS A 144 13.07 -4.39 20.45
CA LYS A 144 11.96 -3.88 21.27
C LYS A 144 10.99 -3.12 20.36
N ARG A 145 9.78 -3.65 20.18
CA ARG A 145 8.75 -3.02 19.33
C ARG A 145 8.05 -1.84 20.01
N PHE A 146 8.00 -1.87 21.34
CA PHE A 146 7.41 -0.83 22.16
C PHE A 146 8.24 -0.66 23.43
N THR A 147 8.39 0.59 23.86
CA THR A 147 8.88 0.90 25.21
C THR A 147 7.70 0.73 26.15
N ILE A 148 7.76 -0.29 27.01
CA ILE A 148 6.78 -0.44 28.09
C ILE A 148 6.97 0.80 28.98
N PRO A 149 5.91 1.62 29.19
CA PRO A 149 6.02 2.79 30.06
C PRO A 149 6.40 2.34 31.47
N GLN A 150 7.17 3.17 32.16
CA GLN A 150 7.48 2.92 33.56
C GLN A 150 6.19 2.97 34.37
N LEU A 151 6.08 2.05 35.31
CA LEU A 151 4.96 1.97 36.22
C LEU A 151 5.17 3.02 37.33
N PHE A 152 4.17 3.85 37.59
CA PHE A 152 4.23 4.89 38.61
C PHE A 152 3.23 4.58 39.72
N ASP A 153 3.68 4.74 40.96
CA ASP A 153 2.77 4.70 42.10
C ASP A 153 1.86 5.95 42.06
N PRO A 154 0.52 5.78 41.99
CA PRO A 154 -0.42 6.90 41.91
C PRO A 154 -0.38 7.83 43.14
N ASN A 155 0.11 7.35 44.29
CA ASN A 155 0.17 8.13 45.52
C ASN A 155 1.44 8.99 45.62
N THR A 156 2.56 8.48 45.15
CA THR A 156 3.88 9.14 45.30
C THR A 156 4.43 9.72 44.01
N ASN A 157 3.82 9.41 42.85
CA ASN A 157 4.33 9.71 41.51
C ASN A 157 5.78 9.23 41.28
N SER A 158 6.25 8.29 42.11
CA SER A 158 7.56 7.68 41.98
C SER A 158 7.47 6.40 41.15
N ILE A 159 8.59 6.00 40.55
CA ILE A 159 8.67 4.78 39.76
C ILE A 159 8.51 3.58 40.71
N ALA A 160 7.54 2.71 40.42
CA ALA A 160 7.34 1.48 41.17
C ALA A 160 8.47 0.50 40.88
N HIS A 161 9.37 0.32 41.84
CA HIS A 161 10.55 -0.55 41.72
C HIS A 161 10.27 -1.95 42.27
N MET A 162 9.45 -2.05 43.33
CA MET A 162 9.20 -3.28 44.07
C MET A 162 7.90 -3.98 43.65
N ASP A 163 7.82 -5.29 43.88
CA ASP A 163 6.70 -6.10 43.37
C ASP A 163 5.37 -5.84 44.07
N PHE A 164 5.38 -5.38 45.32
CA PHE A 164 4.15 -4.98 46.03
C PHE A 164 3.57 -3.69 45.45
N GLU A 165 4.42 -2.71 45.09
CA GLU A 165 4.01 -1.44 44.45
C GLU A 165 3.34 -1.70 43.10
N LYS A 166 3.80 -2.74 42.36
CA LYS A 166 3.23 -3.16 41.07
C LYS A 166 1.93 -3.95 41.21
N ALA A 167 1.62 -4.49 42.40
CA ALA A 167 0.46 -5.34 42.62
C ALA A 167 -0.82 -4.53 42.92
N GLU A 168 -0.70 -3.39 43.61
CA GLU A 168 -1.84 -2.53 43.95
C GLU A 168 -2.48 -1.85 42.72
N GLU A 169 -1.72 -1.64 41.65
CA GLU A 169 -2.27 -1.02 40.43
C GLU A 169 -3.31 -1.90 39.72
N LYS A 170 -3.27 -3.23 39.91
CA LYS A 170 -4.25 -4.14 39.30
C LYS A 170 -5.60 -4.21 40.02
N SER A 171 -5.74 -3.69 41.25
CA SER A 171 -7.02 -3.72 41.97
C SER A 171 -7.91 -2.51 41.70
N HIS A 172 -7.42 -1.50 40.99
CA HIS A 172 -8.12 -0.23 40.75
C HIS A 172 -8.42 0.06 39.27
N ALA A 173 -8.24 -0.92 38.38
CA ALA A 173 -8.56 -0.82 36.95
C ALA A 173 -9.85 -1.55 36.57
#